data_AF-A0A2W6A563-F1
#
_entry.id   AF-A0A2W6A563-F1
#
_cell.length_a   1.000
_cell.length_b   1.000
_cell.length_c   1.000
_cell.angle_alpha   90.00
_cell.angle_beta   90.00
_cell.angle_gamma   90.00
#
_symmetry.space_group_name_H-M   'P 1'
#
loop_
_entity.id
_entity.type
_entity.pdbx_description
1 polymer ?
#
loop_
_entity_poly.entity_id
_entity_poly.type
_entity_poly.pdbx_seq_one_letter_code
_entity_poly.pdbx_strand_id
1 'polypeptide(L)' 'RAHPTEKAVGILRPLIHAFSKPGSIVLDPFAGSGSTAVAAALSGRRYIGIELDERYCRHARTRLAGVERYAARKAA' A
#
# COMPACT_ATOMS: atom_id res chain seq x y z
N ARG A 1 13.68 -2.89 7.55
CA ARG A 1 12.89 -1.66 7.79
C ARG A 1 13.67 -0.51 7.16
N ALA A 2 13.19 0.06 6.04
CA ALA A 2 13.97 0.99 5.21
C ALA A 2 13.58 2.47 5.40
N HIS A 3 12.48 2.76 6.09
CA HIS A 3 12.02 4.11 6.40
C HIS A 3 11.89 4.28 7.93
N PRO A 4 12.42 5.37 8.53
CA PRO A 4 12.48 5.52 9.98
C PRO A 4 11.10 5.60 10.64
N THR A 5 10.12 6.19 9.95
CA THR A 5 8.76 6.39 10.47
C THR A 5 7.70 5.52 9.78
N GLU A 6 8.09 4.37 9.23
CA GLU A 6 7.16 3.46 8.53
C GLU A 6 5.97 3.05 9.40
N LYS A 7 4.75 3.28 8.89
CA LYS A 7 3.51 2.85 9.53
C LYS A 7 3.30 1.37 9.27
N ALA A 8 2.90 0.62 10.30
CA ALA A 8 2.63 -0.80 10.16
C ALA A 8 1.39 -1.02 9.28
N VAL A 9 1.45 -1.91 8.30
CA VAL A 9 0.30 -2.20 7.41
C VAL A 9 -0.95 -2.60 8.21
N GLY A 10 -0.76 -3.33 9.31
CA GLY A 10 -1.84 -3.79 10.19
C GLY A 10 -2.69 -2.67 10.79
N ILE A 11 -2.11 -1.48 11.07
CA ILE A 11 -2.88 -0.35 11.63
C ILE A 11 -3.70 0.37 10.56
N LEU A 12 -3.28 0.30 9.29
CA LEU A 12 -3.94 1.01 8.19
C LEU A 12 -5.13 0.22 7.62
N ARG A 13 -5.08 -1.12 7.66
CA ARG A 13 -6.16 -1.96 7.12
C ARG A 13 -7.54 -1.65 7.74
N PRO A 14 -7.71 -1.57 9.08
CA PRO A 14 -9.00 -1.22 9.67
C PRO A 14 -9.55 0.13 9.18
N LEU A 15 -8.69 1.14 9.04
CA LEU A 15 -9.08 2.45 8.52
C LEU A 15 -9.58 2.36 7.08
N ILE A 16 -8.84 1.65 6.22
CA ILE A 16 -9.26 1.44 4.82
C ILE A 16 -10.58 0.68 4.76
N HIS A 17 -10.77 -0.34 5.60
CA HIS A 17 -12.04 -1.07 5.65
C HIS A 17 -13.21 -0.20 6.12
N ALA A 18 -13.00 0.64 7.13
CA ALA A 18 -14.04 1.50 7.70
C ALA A 18 -14.46 2.64 6.75
N PHE A 19 -13.51 3.21 6.00
CA PHE A 19 -13.73 4.46 5.25
C PHE A 19 -13.70 4.29 3.72
N SER A 20 -13.69 3.06 3.19
CA SER A 20 -13.74 2.83 1.74
C SER A 20 -14.48 1.55 1.39
N LYS A 21 -15.06 1.51 0.18
CA LYS A 21 -15.68 0.31 -0.38
C LYS A 21 -14.62 -0.52 -1.14
N PRO A 22 -14.80 -1.84 -1.29
CA PRO A 22 -13.99 -2.63 -2.22
C PRO A 22 -13.94 -1.99 -3.62
N GLY A 23 -12.78 -2.01 -4.27
CA GLY A 23 -12.57 -1.39 -5.59
C GLY A 23 -12.44 0.14 -5.62
N SER A 24 -12.74 0.84 -4.52
CA SER A 24 -12.48 2.29 -4.37
C SER A 24 -10.98 2.58 -4.49
N ILE A 25 -10.65 3.84 -4.80
CA ILE A 25 -9.26 4.34 -4.84
C ILE A 25 -8.93 4.96 -3.48
N VAL A 26 -7.79 4.56 -2.91
CA VAL A 26 -7.17 5.22 -1.75
C VAL A 26 -6.01 6.08 -2.24
N LEU A 27 -6.03 7.38 -1.93
CA LEU A 27 -4.96 8.32 -2.25
C LEU A 27 -4.09 8.57 -1.03
N ASP A 28 -2.77 8.48 -1.19
CA ASP A 28 -1.79 8.92 -0.20
C ASP A 28 -0.77 9.87 -0.86
N PRO A 29 -0.85 11.19 -0.61
CA PRO A 29 0.05 12.16 -1.22
C PRO A 29 1.46 12.16 -0.62
N PHE A 30 1.69 11.43 0.48
CA PHE A 30 2.99 11.34 1.17
C PHE A 30 3.30 9.87 1.49
N ALA A 31 3.37 9.07 0.43
CA ALA A 31 3.31 7.62 0.52
C ALA A 31 4.48 7.01 1.29
N GLY A 32 5.64 7.68 1.38
CA GLY A 32 6.83 7.17 2.06
C GLY A 32 7.18 5.76 1.57
N SER A 33 7.26 4.81 2.49
CA SER A 33 7.51 3.39 2.15
C SER A 33 6.32 2.65 1.52
N GLY A 34 5.21 3.33 1.24
CA GLY A 34 4.05 2.79 0.53
C GLY A 34 3.11 1.94 1.40
N SER A 35 3.16 2.07 2.73
CA SER A 35 2.33 1.26 3.63
C SER A 35 0.83 1.40 3.37
N THR A 36 0.34 2.60 3.03
CA THR A 36 -1.08 2.84 2.67
C THR A 36 -1.47 2.10 1.39
N ALA A 37 -0.63 2.18 0.36
CA ALA A 37 -0.85 1.47 -0.91
C ALA A 37 -0.85 -0.05 -0.73
N VAL A 38 0.10 -0.58 0.06
CA VAL A 38 0.16 -2.00 0.41
C VAL A 38 -1.10 -2.44 1.17
N ALA A 39 -1.53 -1.66 2.16
CA ALA A 39 -2.74 -1.96 2.91
C ALA A 39 -3.99 -1.92 2.01
N ALA A 40 -4.09 -0.93 1.11
CA ALA A 40 -5.19 -0.80 0.15
C ALA A 40 -5.25 -2.01 -0.79
N ALA A 41 -4.12 -2.40 -1.39
CA ALA A 41 -4.02 -3.54 -2.29
C ALA A 41 -4.44 -4.85 -1.60
N LEU A 42 -3.90 -5.12 -0.40
CA LEU A 42 -4.26 -6.31 0.39
C LEU A 42 -5.72 -6.33 0.85
N SER A 43 -6.35 -5.16 0.93
CA SER A 43 -7.76 -5.00 1.25
C SER A 43 -8.65 -4.95 -0.01
N GLY A 44 -8.13 -5.19 -1.22
CA GLY A 44 -8.93 -5.19 -2.45
C GLY A 44 -9.39 -3.78 -2.89
N ARG A 45 -8.60 -2.75 -2.57
CA ARG A 45 -8.78 -1.39 -3.06
C ARG A 45 -7.71 -1.06 -4.09
N ARG A 46 -8.04 -0.16 -5.00
CA ARG A 46 -7.06 0.51 -5.87
C ARG A 46 -6.35 1.59 -5.06
N TYR A 47 -5.19 2.04 -5.52
CA TYR A 47 -4.41 3.03 -4.80
C TYR A 47 -3.67 3.98 -5.73
N ILE A 48 -3.42 5.19 -5.23
CA ILE A 48 -2.50 6.17 -5.82
C ILE A 48 -1.59 6.64 -4.68
N GLY A 49 -0.28 6.49 -4.86
CA GLY A 49 0.72 6.97 -3.91
C GLY A 49 1.64 7.97 -4.59
N ILE A 50 1.88 9.11 -3.95
CA ILE A 50 2.82 10.14 -4.40
C ILE A 50 3.94 10.21 -3.37
N GLU A 51 5.19 10.22 -3.84
CA GLU A 51 6.37 10.32 -3.00
C GLU A 51 7.48 11.03 -3.79
N LEU A 52 8.22 11.90 -3.10
CA LEU A 52 9.24 12.75 -3.69
C LEU A 52 10.60 12.04 -3.75
N ASP A 53 10.97 11.29 -2.71
CA ASP A 53 12.26 10.60 -2.67
C ASP A 53 12.22 9.30 -3.49
N GLU A 54 13.02 9.26 -4.55
CA GLU A 54 13.10 8.11 -5.45
C GLU A 54 13.45 6.80 -4.72
N ARG A 55 14.24 6.84 -3.65
CA ARG A 55 14.60 5.65 -2.86
C ARG A 55 13.38 5.05 -2.19
N TYR A 56 12.48 5.90 -1.68
CA TYR A 56 11.23 5.47 -1.08
C TYR A 56 10.22 5.02 -2.14
N CYS A 57 10.15 5.70 -3.29
CA CYS A 57 9.41 5.21 -4.47
C CYS A 57 9.82 3.79 -4.85
N ARG A 58 11.12 3.52 -4.98
CA ARG A 58 11.64 2.18 -5.33
C ARG A 58 11.32 1.14 -4.25
N HIS A 59 11.44 1.51 -2.98
CA HIS A 59 11.09 0.63 -1.88
C HIS A 59 9.58 0.27 -1.88
N ALA A 60 8.71 1.27 -2.04
CA ALA A 60 7.27 1.09 -2.13
C ALA A 60 6.89 0.17 -3.30
N ARG A 61 7.44 0.41 -4.50
CA ARG A 61 7.23 -0.44 -5.70
C ARG A 61 7.63 -1.90 -5.45
N THR A 62 8.76 -2.13 -4.77
CA THR A 62 9.22 -3.49 -4.44
C THR A 62 8.23 -4.22 -3.53
N ARG A 63 7.69 -3.54 -2.52
CA ARG A 63 6.67 -4.09 -1.62
C ARG A 63 5.39 -4.42 -2.37
N LEU A 64 4.92 -3.50 -3.22
CA LEU A 64 3.70 -3.66 -4.00
C LEU A 64 3.78 -4.82 -5.00
N ALA A 65 4.91 -4.97 -5.69
CA ALA A 65 5.15 -6.13 -6.56
C ALA A 65 5.07 -7.47 -5.79
N GLY A 66 5.50 -7.49 -4.52
CA GLY A 66 5.33 -8.64 -3.64
C GLY A 66 3.85 -8.94 -3.32
N VAL A 67 3.06 -7.90 -3.05
CA VAL A 67 1.62 -8.01 -2.80
C VAL A 67 0.89 -8.53 -4.04
N GLU A 68 1.20 -8.01 -5.23
CA GLU A 68 0.59 -8.43 -6.49
C GLU A 68 0.87 -9.90 -6.78
N ARG A 69 2.11 -10.36 -6.59
CA ARG A 69 2.46 -11.79 -6.71
C ARG A 69 1.69 -12.65 -5.71
N TYR A 70 1.54 -12.20 -4.47
CA TYR A 70 0.77 -12.90 -3.45
C TYR A 70 -0.73 -12.98 -3.83
N ALA A 71 -1.31 -11.87 -4.30
CA ALA A 71 -2.71 -11.81 -4.72
C ALA A 71 -2.98 -12.73 -5.92
N ALA A 72 -2.10 -12.71 -6.93
CA ALA A 72 -2.21 -13.57 -8.12
C ALA A 72 -2.18 -15.06 -7.74
N ARG A 73 -1.27 -15.47 -6.84
CA ARG A 73 -1.19 -16.86 -6.36
C ARG A 73 -2.41 -17.31 -5.57
N LYS A 74 -3.12 -16.40 -4.91
CA LYS A 74 -4.33 -16.71 -4.15
C LYS A 74 -5.57 -16.81 -5.03
N ALA A 75 -5.54 -16.18 -6.22
CA ALA A 75 -6.63 -16.19 -7.18
C ALA A 75 -6.57 -17.36 -8.18
N ALA A 76 -5.41 -18.01 -8.29
CA ALA A 76 -5.20 -19.27 -9.02
C ALA A 76 -5.58 -20.47 -8.14
#